data_AF-A0A485K7M9-F1
#
_entry.id   AF-A0A485K7M9-F1
#
_cell.length_a   1.000
_cell.length_b   1.000
_cell.length_c   1.000
_cell.angle_alpha   90.00
_cell.angle_beta   90.00
_cell.angle_gamma   90.00
#
_symmetry.space_group_name_H-M   'P 1'
#
loop_
_entity.id
_entity.type
_entity.pdbx_description
1 polymer ?
#
loop_
_entity_poly.entity_id
_entity_poly.type
_entity_poly.pdbx_seq_one_letter_code
_entity_poly.pdbx_strand_id
1 'polypeptide(L)'
;MQPCWILAVAAAATIVVAVDISNMNCRASGNNVSQVESIQTPLSSLIWGKKTSTRQHNLFCIEYQTPRCCLPVQDSQVQAFHVALISTSEACLTEINPAQTALKQVFCSPCDPFSPLYFSNAFNTTFFSAQTFKICRSLVSLVSPNLFMHCGLRYVDRVDFCTPKQAISPAAFFMPCDDGEHVCYDKAATQWYCQDSPCGTNDTSAGFADVPCAGDTCSGAFKFLNDNRGAKPPFFEDSAVEVIDEATARAAGLYCLGMYTDKISLDEL
;
A
#
# COMPACT_ATOMS: atom_id res chain seq x y z
N MET A 1 22.12 -23.59 55.33
CA MET A 1 22.74 -23.07 54.10
C MET A 1 21.73 -23.17 52.97
N GLN A 2 21.08 -22.07 52.61
CA GLN A 2 20.15 -21.96 51.48
C GLN A 2 20.45 -20.61 50.80
N PRO A 3 20.68 -20.55 49.48
CA PRO A 3 20.89 -19.29 48.80
C PRO A 3 19.54 -18.71 48.34
N CYS A 4 19.33 -17.45 48.72
CA CYS A 4 18.21 -16.62 48.31
C CYS A 4 18.51 -16.03 46.93
N TRP A 5 17.73 -16.39 45.91
CA TRP A 5 17.84 -15.82 44.56
C TRP A 5 16.99 -14.55 44.47
N ILE A 6 17.64 -13.41 44.24
CA ILE A 6 16.97 -12.14 43.95
C ILE A 6 16.63 -12.13 42.45
N LEU A 7 15.34 -12.22 42.14
CA LEU A 7 14.79 -11.98 40.80
C LEU A 7 14.73 -10.46 40.57
N ALA A 8 15.63 -9.94 39.74
CA ALA A 8 15.54 -8.58 39.23
C ALA A 8 14.58 -8.58 38.02
N VAL A 9 13.39 -8.02 38.22
CA VAL A 9 12.44 -7.75 37.13
C VAL A 9 12.87 -6.45 36.45
N ALA A 10 13.50 -6.56 35.28
CA ALA A 10 13.79 -5.42 34.43
C ALA A 10 12.50 -5.00 33.71
N ALA A 11 11.90 -3.89 34.14
CA ALA A 11 10.80 -3.26 33.42
C ALA A 11 11.36 -2.64 32.14
N ALA A 12 11.01 -3.20 30.98
CA ALA A 12 11.27 -2.59 29.69
C ALA A 12 10.39 -1.34 29.56
N ALA A 13 11.00 -0.16 29.71
CA ALA A 13 10.34 1.11 29.44
C ALA A 13 10.17 1.25 27.91
N THR A 14 8.95 1.06 27.42
CA THR A 14 8.59 1.40 26.03
C THR A 14 8.53 2.92 25.90
N ILE A 15 9.54 3.49 25.24
CA ILE A 15 9.50 4.90 24.83
C ILE A 15 8.50 5.01 23.69
N VAL A 16 7.34 5.59 23.95
CA VAL A 16 6.39 5.99 22.90
C VAL A 16 6.86 7.33 22.35
N VAL A 17 7.43 7.33 21.15
CA VAL A 17 7.77 8.57 20.43
C VAL A 17 6.50 9.02 19.71
N ALA A 18 5.89 10.12 20.16
CA ALA A 18 4.82 10.76 19.42
C ALA A 18 5.39 11.34 18.12
N VAL A 19 4.80 10.97 16.98
CA VAL A 19 5.19 11.49 15.67
C VAL A 19 4.17 12.57 15.27
N ASP A 20 4.61 13.83 15.19
CA ASP A 20 3.77 14.91 14.67
C ASP A 20 3.65 14.81 13.14
N ILE A 21 2.46 14.44 12.69
CA ILE A 21 2.12 14.23 11.27
C ILE A 21 1.57 15.49 10.58
N SER A 22 1.28 16.57 11.32
CA SER A 22 0.48 17.70 10.85
C SER A 22 1.12 18.45 9.66
N ASN A 23 2.45 18.44 9.59
CA ASN A 23 3.27 19.10 8.58
C ASN A 23 3.85 18.14 7.54
N MET A 24 3.39 16.88 7.49
CA MET A 24 3.84 15.94 6.49
C MET A 24 3.11 16.15 5.16
N ASN A 25 3.87 16.15 4.06
CA ASN A 25 3.33 16.28 2.72
C ASN A 25 2.70 14.96 2.25
N CYS A 26 1.40 15.00 1.99
CA CYS A 26 0.64 13.88 1.46
C CYS A 26 0.83 13.79 -0.06
N ARG A 27 1.32 12.65 -0.53
CA ARG A 27 1.60 12.44 -1.96
C ARG A 27 0.34 12.42 -2.83
N ALA A 28 -0.76 11.87 -2.30
CA ALA A 28 -2.04 11.84 -3.02
C ALA A 28 -2.58 13.24 -3.31
N SER A 29 -2.67 14.08 -2.28
CA SER A 29 -3.28 15.42 -2.38
C SER A 29 -2.30 16.52 -2.77
N GLY A 30 -0.99 16.30 -2.62
CA GLY A 30 0.03 17.33 -2.75
C GLY A 30 -0.01 18.40 -1.65
N ASN A 31 -0.83 18.20 -0.61
CA ASN A 31 -1.01 19.11 0.51
C ASN A 31 -0.44 18.51 1.80
N ASN A 32 -0.22 19.33 2.82
CA ASN A 32 0.08 18.80 4.16
C ASN A 32 -1.17 18.16 4.79
N VAL A 33 -0.97 17.20 5.70
CA VAL A 33 -2.05 16.52 6.45
C VAL A 33 -3.05 17.53 7.05
N SER A 34 -2.56 18.56 7.75
CA SER A 34 -3.38 19.62 8.35
C SER A 34 -4.16 20.46 7.31
N GLN A 35 -3.64 20.62 6.10
CA GLN A 35 -4.31 21.37 5.04
C GLN A 35 -5.45 20.56 4.43
N VAL A 36 -5.27 19.23 4.25
CA VAL A 36 -6.34 18.34 3.79
C VAL A 36 -7.51 18.36 4.78
N GLU A 37 -7.21 18.36 6.07
CA GLU A 37 -8.21 18.51 7.14
C GLU A 37 -8.99 19.83 7.03
N SER A 38 -8.27 20.94 6.81
CA SER A 38 -8.91 22.26 6.66
C SER A 38 -9.85 22.35 5.45
N ILE A 39 -9.49 21.70 4.33
CA ILE A 39 -10.29 21.66 3.09
C ILE A 39 -11.57 20.83 3.27
N GLN A 40 -11.60 19.91 4.23
CA GLN A 40 -12.77 19.08 4.55
C GLN A 40 -13.69 19.69 5.63
N THR A 41 -13.32 20.79 6.28
CA THR A 41 -14.25 21.51 7.17
C THR A 41 -15.31 22.24 6.33
N PRO A 42 -16.59 21.84 6.49
CA PRO A 42 -17.39 22.39 7.58
C PRO A 42 -18.17 21.29 8.30
N LEU A 43 -17.51 20.54 9.19
CA LEU A 43 -18.20 19.58 10.07
C LEU A 43 -18.21 20.00 11.55
N SER A 44 -17.58 21.11 11.92
CA SER A 44 -17.67 21.71 13.27
C SER A 44 -18.38 23.07 13.32
N SER A 45 -18.80 23.65 12.18
CA SER A 45 -19.49 24.95 12.15
C SER A 45 -21.03 24.86 12.08
N LEU A 46 -21.63 23.70 12.30
CA LEU A 46 -23.09 23.55 12.40
C LEU A 46 -23.60 23.63 13.85
N ILE A 47 -23.28 24.75 14.51
CA ILE A 47 -24.17 25.33 15.51
C ILE A 47 -24.96 26.41 14.73
N TRP A 48 -26.25 26.15 14.50
CA TRP A 48 -27.25 27.00 13.81
C TRP A 48 -27.39 26.89 12.28
N GLY A 49 -28.20 25.93 11.84
CA GLY A 49 -29.38 26.27 11.03
C GLY A 49 -29.18 26.62 9.55
N LYS A 50 -28.57 25.73 8.75
CA LYS A 50 -28.88 25.61 7.32
C LYS A 50 -28.68 24.17 6.86
N LYS A 51 -29.78 23.46 6.55
CA LYS A 51 -29.76 22.15 5.91
C LYS A 51 -29.32 22.32 4.45
N THR A 52 -28.02 22.28 4.19
CA THR A 52 -27.51 21.95 2.85
C THR A 52 -27.23 20.45 2.83
N SER A 53 -28.07 19.71 2.09
CA SER A 53 -27.91 18.32 1.65
C SER A 53 -26.79 17.52 2.34
N THR A 54 -27.12 16.84 3.43
CA THR A 54 -26.30 15.79 4.03
C THR A 54 -26.28 14.58 3.09
N ARG A 55 -25.51 14.65 2.00
CA ARG A 55 -24.87 13.42 1.51
C ARG A 55 -23.83 13.09 2.56
N GLN A 56 -24.12 12.12 3.44
CA GLN A 56 -23.05 11.32 4.01
C GLN A 56 -22.22 10.87 2.82
N HIS A 57 -21.03 11.45 2.64
CA HIS A 57 -20.04 10.86 1.76
C HIS A 57 -19.73 9.52 2.41
N ASN A 58 -20.25 8.43 1.86
CA ASN A 58 -19.81 7.08 2.19
C ASN A 58 -18.35 7.00 1.75
N LEU A 59 -17.44 7.37 2.65
CA LEU A 59 -16.01 7.28 2.42
C LEU A 59 -15.66 5.80 2.28
N PHE A 60 -14.79 5.45 1.34
CA PHE A 60 -14.33 4.09 1.17
C PHE A 60 -13.24 3.77 2.21
N CYS A 61 -12.29 4.67 2.37
CA CYS A 61 -11.22 4.59 3.37
C CYS A 61 -11.66 5.18 4.72
N ILE A 62 -12.78 4.67 5.26
CA ILE A 62 -13.37 5.13 6.54
C ILE A 62 -12.45 5.03 7.74
N GLU A 63 -11.37 4.24 7.65
CA GLU A 63 -10.37 4.08 8.71
C GLU A 63 -9.58 5.37 8.94
N TYR A 64 -9.56 6.27 7.94
CA TYR A 64 -8.85 7.55 7.98
C TYR A 64 -9.87 8.70 7.84
N GLN A 65 -10.63 8.97 8.91
CA GLN A 65 -11.62 10.06 8.90
C GLN A 65 -10.96 11.41 9.11
N THR A 66 -10.20 11.55 10.20
CA THR A 66 -9.44 12.76 10.57
C THR A 66 -8.33 12.34 11.55
N PRO A 67 -7.06 12.70 11.33
CA PRO A 67 -6.49 13.30 10.12
C PRO A 67 -6.42 12.31 8.93
N ARG A 68 -6.31 12.82 7.69
CA ARG A 68 -6.17 12.00 6.46
C ARG A 68 -5.38 12.70 5.35
N CYS A 69 -4.80 11.92 4.45
CA CYS A 69 -3.94 12.44 3.37
C CYS A 69 -4.61 12.68 2.01
N CYS A 70 -5.86 12.22 1.85
CA CYS A 70 -6.56 12.30 0.57
C CYS A 70 -7.87 13.10 0.66
N LEU A 71 -8.23 13.75 -0.44
CA LEU A 71 -9.50 14.47 -0.60
C LEU A 71 -10.66 13.51 -0.89
N PRO A 72 -11.93 13.90 -0.70
CA PRO A 72 -13.07 13.01 -0.97
C PRO A 72 -13.14 12.52 -2.42
N VAL A 73 -12.73 13.36 -3.38
CA VAL A 73 -12.63 12.96 -4.79
C VAL A 73 -11.58 11.87 -5.00
N GLN A 74 -10.47 11.90 -4.27
CA GLN A 74 -9.41 10.90 -4.35
C GLN A 74 -9.82 9.60 -3.69
N ASP A 75 -10.51 9.65 -2.55
CA ASP A 75 -11.13 8.49 -1.91
C ASP A 75 -12.11 7.76 -2.85
N SER A 76 -12.93 8.52 -3.60
CA SER A 76 -13.81 7.95 -4.61
C SER A 76 -13.07 7.31 -5.78
N GLN A 77 -11.91 7.85 -6.18
CA GLN A 77 -11.04 7.26 -7.20
C GLN A 77 -10.40 5.96 -6.70
N VAL A 78 -9.88 5.96 -5.46
CA VAL A 78 -9.35 4.75 -4.80
C VAL A 78 -10.41 3.64 -4.78
N GLN A 79 -11.64 3.97 -4.38
CA GLN A 79 -12.76 3.03 -4.41
C GLN A 79 -13.02 2.50 -5.81
N ALA A 80 -13.08 3.39 -6.80
CA ALA A 80 -13.34 3.01 -8.19
C ALA A 80 -12.27 2.03 -8.72
N PHE A 81 -10.99 2.29 -8.44
CA PHE A 81 -9.91 1.40 -8.84
C PHE A 81 -9.94 0.06 -8.10
N HIS A 82 -10.20 0.07 -6.78
CA HIS A 82 -10.32 -1.14 -6.00
C HIS A 82 -11.46 -2.04 -6.52
N VAL A 83 -12.66 -1.47 -6.66
CA VAL A 83 -13.83 -2.19 -7.16
C VAL A 83 -13.60 -2.66 -8.59
N ALA A 84 -12.99 -1.82 -9.45
CA ALA A 84 -12.66 -2.20 -10.80
C ALA A 84 -11.81 -3.47 -10.83
N LEU A 85 -10.78 -3.55 -9.98
CA LEU A 85 -9.86 -4.69 -9.87
C LEU A 85 -10.55 -5.99 -9.39
N ILE A 86 -11.41 -5.92 -8.38
CA ILE A 86 -12.04 -7.14 -7.79
C ILE A 86 -13.37 -7.54 -8.44
N SER A 87 -13.88 -6.77 -9.40
CA SER A 87 -15.24 -6.97 -9.97
C SER A 87 -15.37 -8.10 -11.00
N THR A 88 -14.48 -9.09 -11.03
CA THR A 88 -14.54 -10.24 -11.97
C THR A 88 -15.80 -11.06 -11.80
N SER A 89 -16.20 -11.31 -10.56
CA SER A 89 -17.36 -12.11 -10.21
C SER A 89 -18.14 -11.46 -9.08
N GLU A 90 -19.47 -11.64 -9.08
CA GLU A 90 -20.32 -11.23 -7.96
C GLU A 90 -19.94 -11.94 -6.65
N ALA A 91 -19.37 -13.15 -6.76
CA ALA A 91 -18.82 -13.90 -5.62
C ALA A 91 -17.67 -13.13 -4.94
N CYS A 92 -16.73 -12.55 -5.70
CA CYS A 92 -15.71 -11.67 -5.10
C CYS A 92 -16.36 -10.50 -4.33
N LEU A 93 -17.38 -9.86 -4.90
CA LEU A 93 -17.96 -8.65 -4.29
C LEU A 93 -18.73 -8.92 -3.00
N THR A 94 -19.16 -10.17 -2.78
CA THR A 94 -20.03 -10.57 -1.67
C THR A 94 -19.30 -11.31 -0.57
N GLU A 95 -18.17 -11.96 -0.89
CA GLU A 95 -17.37 -12.70 0.07
C GLU A 95 -16.37 -11.78 0.79
N ILE A 96 -16.58 -11.56 2.09
CA ILE A 96 -15.61 -10.87 2.95
C ILE A 96 -14.44 -11.82 3.19
N ASN A 97 -13.42 -11.72 2.34
CA ASN A 97 -12.16 -12.44 2.47
C ASN A 97 -11.09 -11.51 3.10
N PRO A 98 -10.30 -11.97 4.09
CA PRO A 98 -9.14 -11.23 4.61
C PRO A 98 -8.24 -10.60 3.55
N ALA A 99 -8.08 -11.26 2.39
CA ALA A 99 -7.30 -10.74 1.28
C ALA A 99 -7.88 -9.46 0.67
N GLN A 100 -9.21 -9.33 0.61
CA GLN A 100 -9.85 -8.10 0.15
C GLN A 100 -9.72 -6.98 1.17
N THR A 101 -9.79 -7.29 2.46
CA THR A 101 -9.54 -6.31 3.52
C THR A 101 -8.11 -5.80 3.47
N ALA A 102 -7.13 -6.69 3.31
CA ALA A 102 -5.73 -6.33 3.16
C ALA A 102 -5.49 -5.53 1.86
N LEU A 103 -6.13 -5.93 0.75
CA LEU A 103 -6.04 -5.18 -0.51
C LEU A 103 -6.64 -3.79 -0.38
N LYS A 104 -7.79 -3.65 0.30
CA LYS A 104 -8.37 -2.35 0.64
C LYS A 104 -7.39 -1.50 1.44
N GLN A 105 -6.69 -2.08 2.42
CA GLN A 105 -5.69 -1.36 3.20
C GLN A 105 -4.55 -0.82 2.31
N VAL A 106 -4.07 -1.61 1.34
CA VAL A 106 -3.09 -1.17 0.34
C VAL A 106 -3.65 -0.04 -0.53
N PHE A 107 -4.87 -0.18 -1.04
CA PHE A 107 -5.51 0.85 -1.87
C PHE A 107 -5.77 2.15 -1.10
N CYS A 108 -6.08 2.05 0.19
CA CYS A 108 -6.36 3.20 1.05
C CYS A 108 -5.10 3.83 1.64
N SER A 109 -3.90 3.28 1.42
CA SER A 109 -2.65 3.86 1.90
C SER A 109 -2.42 5.33 1.50
N PRO A 110 -2.85 5.84 0.32
CA PRO A 110 -2.72 7.25 -0.02
C PRO A 110 -3.59 8.19 0.82
N CYS A 111 -4.60 7.64 1.50
CA CYS A 111 -5.45 8.36 2.44
C CYS A 111 -4.94 8.28 3.89
N ASP A 112 -4.02 7.36 4.18
CA ASP A 112 -3.43 7.18 5.50
C ASP A 112 -2.64 8.44 5.90
N PRO A 113 -2.93 9.08 7.04
CA PRO A 113 -2.16 10.24 7.51
C PRO A 113 -0.66 9.93 7.74
N PHE A 114 -0.31 8.67 8.01
CA PHE A 114 1.08 8.23 8.15
C PHE A 114 1.72 7.83 6.82
N SER A 115 0.99 7.92 5.69
CA SER A 115 1.51 7.60 4.37
C SER A 115 2.89 8.21 4.07
N PRO A 116 3.20 9.46 4.43
CA PRO A 116 4.50 10.05 4.15
C PRO A 116 5.66 9.30 4.83
N LEU A 117 5.43 8.66 5.98
CA LEU A 117 6.43 7.87 6.70
C LEU A 117 6.79 6.57 6.00
N TYR A 118 5.89 6.04 5.18
CA TYR A 118 6.15 4.83 4.40
C TYR A 118 7.04 5.10 3.18
N PHE A 119 7.36 6.37 2.88
CA PHE A 119 8.32 6.74 1.84
C PHE A 119 9.69 7.01 2.44
N SER A 120 10.67 6.22 2.02
CA SER A 120 12.06 6.39 2.43
C SER A 120 12.99 5.87 1.34
N ASN A 121 14.29 6.17 1.48
CA ASN A 121 15.29 5.63 0.58
C ASN A 121 15.17 4.11 0.50
N ALA A 122 15.48 3.53 -0.67
CA ALA A 122 15.51 2.10 -0.86
C ALA A 122 16.33 1.41 0.23
N PHE A 123 15.80 0.32 0.79
CA PHE A 123 16.55 -0.48 1.75
C PHE A 123 17.50 -1.42 0.97
N ASN A 124 16.97 -2.07 -0.06
CA ASN A 124 17.73 -2.74 -1.10
C ASN A 124 18.17 -1.74 -2.19
N THR A 125 19.24 -1.02 -1.92
CA THR A 125 19.83 -0.03 -2.85
C THR A 125 20.45 -0.65 -4.10
N THR A 126 20.64 -1.98 -4.12
CA THR A 126 21.12 -2.69 -5.31
C THR A 126 20.00 -2.95 -6.30
N PHE A 127 18.78 -3.21 -5.83
CA PHE A 127 17.62 -3.54 -6.66
C PHE A 127 16.77 -2.32 -7.00
N PHE A 128 16.72 -1.32 -6.13
CA PHE A 128 15.97 -0.08 -6.35
C PHE A 128 16.91 1.10 -6.57
N SER A 129 16.57 1.95 -7.54
CA SER A 129 17.37 3.11 -7.95
C SER A 129 16.84 4.45 -7.42
N ALA A 130 15.71 4.44 -6.71
CA ALA A 130 15.04 5.65 -6.23
C ALA A 130 14.40 5.45 -4.84
N GLN A 131 13.72 6.48 -4.34
CA GLN A 131 12.88 6.37 -3.16
C GLN A 131 11.73 5.37 -3.40
N THR A 132 11.43 4.56 -2.39
CA THR A 132 10.44 3.49 -2.47
C THR A 132 9.33 3.68 -1.45
N PHE A 133 8.13 3.20 -1.77
CA PHE A 133 7.05 3.01 -0.82
C PHE A 133 7.21 1.67 -0.11
N LYS A 134 7.26 1.67 1.22
CA LYS A 134 7.49 0.46 2.02
C LYS A 134 6.18 -0.21 2.40
N ILE A 135 6.05 -1.50 2.10
CA ILE A 135 4.97 -2.36 2.60
C ILE A 135 5.58 -3.47 3.44
N CYS A 136 5.00 -3.74 4.61
CA CYS A 136 5.51 -4.77 5.47
C CYS A 136 5.17 -6.18 4.94
N ARG A 137 6.10 -7.12 5.10
CA ARG A 137 5.96 -8.49 4.57
C ARG A 137 4.68 -9.20 5.06
N SER A 138 4.26 -8.98 6.31
CA SER A 138 3.01 -9.57 6.81
C SER A 138 1.80 -9.14 5.99
N LEU A 139 1.71 -7.86 5.63
CA LEU A 139 0.62 -7.36 4.78
C LEU A 139 0.73 -7.92 3.36
N VAL A 140 1.94 -8.00 2.80
CA VAL A 140 2.18 -8.60 1.47
C VAL A 140 1.66 -10.04 1.39
N SER A 141 1.86 -10.82 2.45
CA SER A 141 1.39 -12.21 2.52
C SER A 141 -0.14 -12.32 2.43
N LEU A 142 -0.87 -11.30 2.86
CA LEU A 142 -2.34 -11.23 2.84
C LEU A 142 -2.90 -10.68 1.52
N VAL A 143 -2.07 -10.06 0.67
CA VAL A 143 -2.48 -9.54 -0.65
C VAL A 143 -1.86 -10.30 -1.80
N SER A 144 -1.31 -11.49 -1.54
CA SER A 144 -0.73 -12.34 -2.58
C SER A 144 -1.75 -12.69 -3.67
N PRO A 145 -1.39 -12.63 -4.96
CA PRO A 145 -2.27 -12.94 -6.08
C PRO A 145 -3.01 -14.27 -5.95
N ASN A 146 -2.36 -15.28 -5.35
CA ASN A 146 -2.92 -16.61 -5.15
C ASN A 146 -4.21 -16.61 -4.31
N LEU A 147 -4.37 -15.62 -3.43
CA LEU A 147 -5.56 -15.48 -2.59
C LEU A 147 -6.80 -15.01 -3.36
N PHE A 148 -6.62 -14.57 -4.62
CA PHE A 148 -7.70 -14.14 -5.51
C PHE A 148 -8.00 -15.18 -6.61
N MET A 149 -7.39 -16.37 -6.56
CA MET A 149 -7.59 -17.45 -7.55
C MET A 149 -9.05 -17.86 -7.72
N HIS A 150 -9.80 -17.99 -6.63
CA HIS A 150 -11.19 -18.46 -6.65
C HIS A 150 -12.17 -17.47 -7.28
N CYS A 151 -11.78 -16.20 -7.30
CA CYS A 151 -12.68 -15.11 -7.63
C CYS A 151 -12.21 -14.34 -8.89
N GLY A 152 -10.93 -14.53 -9.28
CA GLY A 152 -10.27 -13.84 -10.39
C GLY A 152 -9.97 -12.37 -10.07
N LEU A 153 -9.26 -11.69 -10.95
CA LEU A 153 -9.16 -10.22 -10.93
C LEU A 153 -9.46 -9.65 -12.32
N ARG A 154 -9.97 -8.41 -12.36
CA ARG A 154 -10.13 -7.66 -13.60
C ARG A 154 -8.94 -6.74 -13.73
N TYR A 155 -8.15 -6.98 -14.75
CA TYR A 155 -7.07 -6.11 -15.12
C TYR A 155 -7.65 -4.89 -15.85
N VAL A 156 -7.52 -3.72 -15.21
CA VAL A 156 -8.12 -2.46 -15.67
C VAL A 156 -7.05 -1.40 -15.71
N ASP A 157 -6.94 -0.71 -16.85
CA ASP A 157 -6.09 0.47 -16.97
C ASP A 157 -6.68 1.63 -16.14
N ARG A 158 -5.85 2.20 -15.27
CA ARG A 158 -6.25 3.34 -14.42
C ARG A 158 -6.20 4.67 -15.15
N VAL A 159 -5.47 4.74 -16.27
CA VAL A 159 -5.27 5.94 -17.08
C VAL A 159 -6.24 5.95 -18.28
N ASP A 160 -6.45 4.79 -18.91
CA ASP A 160 -7.36 4.67 -20.06
C ASP A 160 -8.60 3.81 -19.77
N PHE A 161 -9.69 4.49 -19.38
CA PHE A 161 -10.99 3.84 -19.12
C PHE A 161 -11.60 3.17 -20.36
N CYS A 162 -11.12 3.46 -21.56
CA CYS A 162 -11.59 2.85 -22.80
C CYS A 162 -10.91 1.51 -23.10
N THR A 163 -9.82 1.18 -22.40
CA THR A 163 -9.15 -0.11 -22.56
C THR A 163 -10.06 -1.23 -22.07
N PRO A 164 -10.30 -2.28 -22.88
CA PRO A 164 -11.18 -3.39 -22.49
C PRO A 164 -10.70 -4.02 -21.18
N LYS A 165 -11.64 -4.19 -20.24
CA LYS A 165 -11.37 -4.88 -18.97
C LYS A 165 -11.13 -6.36 -19.25
N GLN A 166 -10.00 -6.89 -18.82
CA GLN A 166 -9.65 -8.30 -19.03
C GLN A 166 -9.73 -9.06 -17.72
N ALA A 167 -10.43 -10.20 -17.71
CA ALA A 167 -10.37 -11.12 -16.58
C ALA A 167 -9.03 -11.85 -16.62
N ILE A 168 -8.32 -11.87 -15.49
CA ILE A 168 -7.05 -12.57 -15.33
C ILE A 168 -7.15 -13.59 -14.20
N SER A 169 -6.42 -14.70 -14.35
CA SER A 169 -6.08 -15.59 -13.25
C SER A 169 -4.83 -15.02 -12.56
N PRO A 170 -4.93 -14.44 -11.35
CA PRO A 170 -3.86 -13.61 -10.81
C PRO A 170 -2.56 -14.37 -10.57
N ALA A 171 -2.64 -15.62 -10.13
CA ALA A 171 -1.45 -16.47 -9.91
C ALA A 171 -0.69 -16.77 -11.22
N ALA A 172 -1.43 -16.96 -12.32
CA ALA A 172 -0.85 -17.22 -13.63
C ALA A 172 -0.41 -15.93 -14.35
N PHE A 173 -1.00 -14.79 -13.99
CA PHE A 173 -0.64 -13.50 -14.56
C PHE A 173 0.59 -12.89 -13.87
N PHE A 174 0.63 -12.94 -12.54
CA PHE A 174 1.74 -12.47 -11.70
C PHE A 174 2.58 -13.66 -11.23
N MET A 175 3.11 -14.44 -12.16
CA MET A 175 3.98 -15.57 -11.82
C MET A 175 5.25 -15.08 -11.12
N PRO A 176 5.73 -15.77 -10.07
CA PRO A 176 7.04 -15.48 -9.49
C PRO A 176 8.15 -15.74 -10.51
N CYS A 177 9.29 -15.07 -10.31
CA CYS A 177 10.55 -15.44 -10.94
C CYS A 177 11.32 -16.39 -10.02
N ASP A 178 12.24 -17.13 -10.60
CA ASP A 178 13.27 -17.84 -9.86
C ASP A 178 14.33 -16.85 -9.37
N ASP A 179 14.93 -17.16 -8.21
CA ASP A 179 16.05 -16.37 -7.68
C ASP A 179 17.19 -16.36 -8.70
N GLY A 180 17.71 -15.17 -9.02
CA GLY A 180 18.74 -15.00 -10.04
C GLY A 180 18.22 -14.54 -11.40
N GLU A 181 16.90 -14.60 -11.66
CA GLU A 181 16.29 -14.00 -12.85
C GLU A 181 16.09 -12.49 -12.71
N HIS A 182 15.92 -11.81 -13.83
CA HIS A 182 15.56 -10.40 -13.90
C HIS A 182 14.04 -10.22 -13.95
N VAL A 183 13.51 -9.28 -13.17
CA VAL A 183 12.08 -8.94 -13.14
C VAL A 183 11.83 -7.77 -14.08
N CYS A 184 11.24 -8.06 -15.24
CA CYS A 184 11.03 -7.08 -16.31
C CYS A 184 9.55 -6.79 -16.52
N TYR A 185 9.26 -5.63 -17.13
CA TYR A 185 7.92 -5.22 -17.51
C TYR A 185 7.89 -4.81 -18.98
N ASP A 186 7.22 -5.61 -19.81
CA ASP A 186 6.98 -5.28 -21.21
C ASP A 186 5.90 -4.19 -21.26
N LYS A 187 6.27 -2.98 -21.69
CA LYS A 187 5.35 -1.85 -21.81
C LYS A 187 4.35 -1.99 -22.95
N ALA A 188 4.67 -2.78 -23.99
CA ALA A 188 3.80 -2.99 -25.14
C ALA A 188 2.78 -4.10 -24.88
N ALA A 189 3.21 -5.25 -24.36
CA ALA A 189 2.30 -6.30 -23.89
C ALA A 189 1.61 -5.91 -22.57
N THR A 190 2.19 -4.93 -21.88
CA THR A 190 1.72 -4.43 -20.59
C THR A 190 1.69 -5.60 -19.58
N GLN A 191 2.81 -6.28 -19.41
CA GLN A 191 2.89 -7.51 -18.63
C GLN A 191 4.27 -7.67 -17.97
N TRP A 192 4.27 -8.16 -16.73
CA TRP A 192 5.49 -8.56 -16.04
C TRP A 192 5.97 -9.93 -16.50
N TYR A 193 7.27 -10.09 -16.68
CA TYR A 193 7.89 -11.35 -17.08
C TYR A 193 9.24 -11.56 -16.37
N CYS A 194 9.76 -12.79 -16.46
CA CYS A 194 11.06 -13.19 -15.92
C CYS A 194 11.98 -13.58 -17.07
N GLN A 195 13.27 -13.40 -16.88
CA GLN A 195 14.29 -13.89 -17.81
C GLN A 195 15.66 -14.00 -17.13
N ASP A 196 16.50 -14.90 -17.62
CA ASP A 196 17.86 -15.15 -17.11
C ASP A 196 18.87 -14.04 -17.46
N SER A 197 18.48 -13.06 -18.28
CA SER A 197 19.35 -11.99 -18.77
C SER A 197 18.83 -10.60 -18.39
N PRO A 198 19.68 -9.55 -18.43
CA PRO A 198 19.25 -8.17 -18.24
C PRO A 198 18.03 -7.80 -19.10
N CYS A 199 17.10 -7.05 -18.51
CA CYS A 199 15.88 -6.56 -19.16
C CYS A 199 16.18 -5.86 -20.49
N GLY A 200 15.25 -5.96 -21.43
CA GLY A 200 15.32 -5.15 -22.65
C GLY A 200 15.46 -3.66 -22.32
N THR A 201 16.04 -2.87 -23.23
CA THR A 201 16.41 -1.45 -23.01
C THR A 201 15.27 -0.57 -22.43
N ASN A 202 14.01 -0.96 -22.63
CA ASN A 202 12.83 -0.22 -22.17
C ASN A 202 11.98 -0.97 -21.14
N ASP A 203 12.41 -2.16 -20.72
CA ASP A 203 11.59 -3.09 -19.92
C ASP A 203 11.98 -3.10 -18.44
N THR A 204 12.98 -2.28 -18.07
CA THR A 204 13.23 -1.95 -16.67
C THR A 204 12.24 -0.86 -16.23
N SER A 205 11.42 -1.18 -15.23
CA SER A 205 10.46 -0.24 -14.65
C SER A 205 11.15 0.93 -13.94
N ALA A 206 10.50 2.09 -13.91
CA ALA A 206 11.05 3.27 -13.23
C ALA A 206 11.22 3.01 -11.72
N GLY A 207 12.38 3.35 -11.18
CA GLY A 207 12.74 3.11 -9.78
C GLY A 207 13.40 1.75 -9.50
N PHE A 208 13.55 0.91 -10.52
CA PHE A 208 14.22 -0.39 -10.46
C PHE A 208 15.62 -0.28 -11.06
N ALA A 209 16.52 -1.15 -10.62
CA ALA A 209 17.78 -1.45 -11.27
C ALA A 209 17.61 -2.77 -12.04
N ASP A 210 18.26 -2.87 -13.20
CA ASP A 210 18.27 -4.10 -14.00
C ASP A 210 19.29 -5.11 -13.43
N VAL A 211 18.91 -5.72 -12.31
CA VAL A 211 19.72 -6.70 -11.59
C VAL A 211 18.89 -7.94 -11.26
N PRO A 212 19.54 -9.10 -11.07
CA PRO A 212 18.86 -10.30 -10.61
C PRO A 212 18.08 -10.07 -9.32
N CYS A 213 16.84 -10.57 -9.28
CA CYS A 213 16.01 -10.54 -8.09
C CYS A 213 16.44 -11.64 -7.11
N ALA A 214 16.07 -11.47 -5.84
CA ALA A 214 16.17 -12.50 -4.81
C ALA A 214 15.02 -12.38 -3.79
N GLY A 215 14.49 -13.51 -3.35
CA GLY A 215 13.48 -13.59 -2.29
C GLY A 215 12.20 -12.81 -2.64
N ASP A 216 11.81 -11.86 -1.78
CA ASP A 216 10.56 -11.10 -1.96
C ASP A 216 10.47 -10.38 -3.31
N THR A 217 11.61 -9.89 -3.82
CA THR A 217 11.66 -9.17 -5.12
C THR A 217 11.36 -10.06 -6.32
N CYS A 218 11.49 -11.39 -6.19
CA CYS A 218 11.10 -12.33 -7.22
C CYS A 218 9.63 -12.76 -7.13
N SER A 219 8.93 -12.44 -6.05
CA SER A 219 7.61 -12.99 -5.79
C SER A 219 6.52 -12.46 -6.74
N GLY A 220 5.48 -13.27 -6.96
CA GLY A 220 4.29 -12.81 -7.68
C GLY A 220 3.57 -11.64 -6.98
N ALA A 221 3.61 -11.63 -5.64
CA ALA A 221 3.07 -10.53 -4.84
C ALA A 221 3.83 -9.21 -5.08
N PHE A 222 5.14 -9.28 -5.24
CA PHE A 222 5.96 -8.11 -5.57
C PHE A 222 5.58 -7.50 -6.92
N LYS A 223 5.44 -8.32 -7.96
CA LYS A 223 4.96 -7.86 -9.28
C LYS A 223 3.57 -7.26 -9.18
N PHE A 224 2.66 -7.93 -8.47
CA PHE A 224 1.29 -7.45 -8.29
C PHE A 224 1.21 -6.10 -7.57
N LEU A 225 2.05 -5.89 -6.56
CA LEU A 225 2.14 -4.62 -5.81
C LEU A 225 2.88 -3.51 -6.56
N ASN A 226 3.66 -3.85 -7.57
CA ASN A 226 4.34 -2.88 -8.42
C ASN A 226 3.63 -2.59 -9.75
N ASP A 227 2.57 -3.36 -10.06
CA ASP A 227 1.75 -3.16 -11.23
C ASP A 227 0.68 -2.08 -11.00
N ASN A 228 0.73 -1.01 -11.80
CA ASN A 228 -0.23 0.11 -11.75
C ASN A 228 -1.68 -0.32 -12.01
N ARG A 229 -1.92 -1.50 -12.60
CA ARG A 229 -3.23 -2.09 -12.86
C ARG A 229 -3.53 -3.28 -11.96
N GLY A 230 -2.55 -3.70 -11.16
CA GLY A 230 -2.68 -4.64 -10.06
C GLY A 230 -2.95 -3.93 -8.74
N ALA A 231 -2.26 -4.38 -7.69
CA ALA A 231 -2.46 -3.93 -6.31
C ALA A 231 -1.65 -2.70 -5.91
N LYS A 232 -0.85 -2.11 -6.82
CA LYS A 232 -0.09 -0.91 -6.48
C LYS A 232 -1.01 0.20 -5.95
N PRO A 233 -0.70 0.87 -4.83
CA PRO A 233 -1.56 1.94 -4.32
C PRO A 233 -1.78 3.04 -5.38
N PRO A 234 -3.01 3.52 -5.57
CA PRO A 234 -3.29 4.67 -6.44
C PRO A 234 -2.50 5.91 -6.02
N PHE A 235 -2.16 6.78 -6.96
CA PHE A 235 -1.33 7.99 -6.75
C PHE A 235 0.14 7.74 -6.42
N PHE A 236 0.57 6.48 -6.29
CA PHE A 236 1.96 6.09 -6.07
C PHE A 236 2.59 5.42 -7.31
N GLU A 237 2.02 5.63 -8.49
CA GLU A 237 2.41 4.97 -9.75
C GLU A 237 3.88 5.21 -10.13
N ASP A 238 4.44 6.35 -9.75
CA ASP A 238 5.81 6.79 -10.00
C ASP A 238 6.83 6.30 -8.96
N SER A 239 6.40 5.57 -7.92
CA SER A 239 7.31 4.96 -6.92
C SER A 239 7.29 3.45 -7.00
N ALA A 240 8.46 2.83 -6.83
CA ALA A 240 8.53 1.39 -6.61
C ALA A 240 8.02 1.04 -5.20
N VAL A 241 7.33 -0.08 -5.09
CA VAL A 241 6.93 -0.68 -3.83
C VAL A 241 8.01 -1.66 -3.40
N GLU A 242 8.59 -1.41 -2.23
CA GLU A 242 9.58 -2.28 -1.60
C GLU A 242 8.95 -3.04 -0.43
N VAL A 243 9.11 -4.36 -0.47
CA VAL A 243 8.70 -5.25 0.63
C VAL A 243 9.80 -5.26 1.67
N ILE A 244 9.44 -4.98 2.92
CA ILE A 244 10.38 -4.98 4.05
C ILE A 244 9.82 -5.80 5.20
N ASP A 245 10.71 -6.49 5.91
CA ASP A 245 10.38 -7.16 7.17
C ASP A 245 10.09 -6.12 8.26
N GLU A 246 9.06 -6.34 9.08
CA GLU A 246 8.66 -5.43 10.15
C GLU A 246 9.76 -5.24 11.20
N ALA A 247 10.48 -6.31 11.55
CA ALA A 247 11.56 -6.23 12.54
C ALA A 247 12.76 -5.49 11.94
N THR A 248 13.08 -5.74 10.67
CA THR A 248 14.12 -4.99 9.94
C THR A 248 13.77 -3.50 9.84
N ALA A 249 12.53 -3.18 9.46
CA ALA A 249 12.05 -1.80 9.37
C ALA A 249 12.18 -1.09 10.72
N ARG A 250 11.70 -1.71 11.81
CA ARG A 250 11.80 -1.16 13.16
C ARG A 250 13.26 -0.97 13.60
N ALA A 251 14.14 -1.93 13.34
CA ALA A 251 15.56 -1.83 13.68
C ALA A 251 16.26 -0.70 12.91
N ALA A 252 15.82 -0.41 11.68
CA ALA A 252 16.32 0.67 10.85
C ALA A 252 15.63 2.03 11.12
N GLY A 253 14.66 2.10 12.03
CA GLY A 253 13.87 3.31 12.27
C GLY A 253 12.97 3.70 11.09
N LEU A 254 12.58 2.72 10.26
CA LEU A 254 11.71 2.89 9.11
C LEU A 254 10.27 2.46 9.46
N TYR A 255 9.30 3.04 8.74
CA TYR A 255 7.90 2.65 8.80
C TYR A 255 7.51 1.96 7.49
N CYS A 256 6.60 1.00 7.59
CA CYS A 256 6.01 0.33 6.43
C CYS A 256 4.50 0.18 6.62
N LEU A 257 3.76 0.16 5.52
CA LEU A 257 2.32 -0.07 5.56
C LEU A 257 2.03 -1.49 6.05
N GLY A 258 1.10 -1.63 7.00
CA GLY A 258 0.77 -2.92 7.60
C GLY A 258 1.58 -3.23 8.85
N MET A 259 2.48 -2.32 9.26
CA MET A 259 3.09 -2.40 10.57
C MET A 259 1.97 -2.18 11.57
N TYR A 260 1.52 -3.25 12.22
CA TYR A 260 0.67 -3.14 13.39
C TYR A 260 1.49 -2.41 14.45
N THR A 261 1.38 -1.09 14.48
CA THR A 261 1.53 -0.40 15.75
C THR A 261 0.41 -0.98 16.59
N ASP A 262 0.72 -1.58 17.75
CA ASP A 262 -0.25 -1.62 18.83
C ASP A 262 -0.85 -0.22 18.86
N LYS A 263 -2.11 -0.09 18.41
CA LYS A 263 -2.70 1.18 17.98
C LYS A 263 -2.19 2.27 18.88
N ILE A 264 -1.33 3.15 18.34
CA ILE A 264 -1.02 4.40 19.01
C ILE A 264 -2.40 4.99 19.28
N SER A 265 -2.74 5.04 20.56
CA SER A 265 -3.99 5.58 21.06
C SER A 265 -4.13 6.97 20.48
N LEU A 266 -4.92 7.08 19.41
CA LEU A 266 -5.35 8.36 18.84
C LEU A 266 -6.23 9.14 19.82
N ASP A 267 -6.56 8.57 20.98
CA ASP A 267 -7.28 9.21 22.07
C ASP A 267 -6.39 10.12 22.96
N GLU A 268 -5.10 10.32 22.62
CA GLU A 268 -4.19 11.24 23.33
C GLU A 268 -3.63 12.40 22.46
N LEU A 269 -4.32 12.77 21.37
CA LEU A 269 -4.06 14.02 20.62
C LEU A 269 -5.23 15.00 20.75
#